data_AF-A0A522TQ19-F1
#
_entry.id   AF-A0A522TQ19-F1
#
_cell.length_a   1.000
_cell.length_b   1.000
_cell.length_c   1.000
_cell.angle_alpha   90.00
_cell.angle_beta   90.00
_cell.angle_gamma   90.00
#
_symmetry.space_group_name_H-M   'P 1'
#
loop_
_entity.id
_entity.type
_entity.pdbx_description
1 polymer ?
#
loop_
_entity_poly.entity_id
_entity_poly.type
_entity_poly.pdbx_seq_one_letter_code
_entity_poly.pdbx_strand_id
1 'polypeptide(L)'
;MNPRAILLPALSALLLAACSQPLPAGAGATPLAAASAPAAVSTVAPAAAASPVTRAFSPPPETAIPTGPLGDVIRQGRAIFTDTPAHAKAYLGNDLSCSNCHLDAGRRANSAPLWGAWGVYPQYRKKNGHVNSFGERLQGCFKYSMNGKAPPLDSATLVALETYAWWMSKGAPVGVKLKGTGYPKQGFRPPQPPDYARGEAVFKKSCALCHGSDGQGQQVAGRNVFPPLWGPQSFNWGAGMHQLDNAAAFIKANMPFSRGDTLSDQDAWDVAMFMDAHERPQDPRYAGSVSATRKKYHDSPMSLYGTEVNGHLLGTPADRP
;
A
#
# COMPACT_ATOMS: atom_id res chain seq x y z
N MET A 1 -4.44 5.23 -62.40
CA MET A 1 -3.13 5.13 -63.10
C MET A 1 -2.23 6.27 -62.63
N ASN A 2 -1.35 6.00 -61.66
CA ASN A 2 0.02 6.52 -61.53
C ASN A 2 0.70 5.76 -60.36
N PRO A 3 1.99 5.39 -60.45
CA PRO A 3 2.53 4.25 -59.70
C PRO A 3 3.12 4.63 -58.33
N ARG A 4 3.10 3.65 -57.41
CA ARG A 4 3.74 3.65 -56.09
C ARG A 4 5.25 3.41 -56.21
N ALA A 5 6.04 4.28 -55.60
CA ALA A 5 7.48 4.09 -55.40
C ALA A 5 7.74 3.13 -54.22
N ILE A 6 8.58 2.13 -54.45
CA ILE A 6 9.08 1.15 -53.48
C ILE A 6 10.52 1.56 -53.13
N LEU A 7 10.82 1.72 -51.84
CA LEU A 7 12.17 1.93 -51.32
C LEU A 7 12.49 0.82 -50.31
N LEU A 8 13.41 -0.07 -50.68
CA LEU A 8 14.10 -0.99 -49.77
C LEU A 8 15.30 -0.27 -49.12
N PRO A 9 15.62 -0.51 -47.83
CA PRO A 9 16.88 -0.09 -47.24
C PRO A 9 17.97 -1.15 -47.44
N ALA A 10 19.15 -0.68 -47.86
CA ALA A 10 20.37 -1.47 -48.00
C ALA A 10 21.07 -1.65 -46.66
N LEU A 11 21.47 -2.90 -46.36
CA LEU A 11 22.42 -3.26 -45.31
C LEU A 11 23.80 -2.68 -45.65
N SER A 12 24.49 -2.09 -44.67
CA SER A 12 25.93 -1.86 -44.73
C SER A 12 26.55 -2.19 -43.37
N ALA A 13 27.27 -3.31 -43.35
CA ALA A 13 28.08 -3.76 -42.24
C ALA A 13 29.41 -2.98 -42.24
N LEU A 14 29.75 -2.34 -41.12
CA LEU A 14 31.02 -1.66 -40.93
C LEU A 14 32.01 -2.62 -40.27
N LEU A 15 33.11 -2.91 -40.98
CA LEU A 15 34.24 -3.71 -40.51
C LEU A 15 35.10 -2.91 -39.51
N LEU A 16 35.57 -3.60 -38.46
CA LEU A 16 36.61 -3.14 -37.55
C LEU A 16 37.97 -3.06 -38.27
N ALA A 17 38.65 -1.93 -38.14
CA ALA A 17 40.07 -1.80 -38.42
C ALA A 17 40.78 -1.18 -37.20
N ALA A 18 41.64 -1.98 -36.57
CA ALA A 18 42.54 -1.57 -35.51
C ALA A 18 43.80 -0.96 -36.14
N CYS A 19 44.15 0.26 -35.75
CA CYS A 19 45.45 0.88 -36.04
C CYS A 19 46.15 1.24 -34.73
N SER A 20 47.13 0.43 -34.38
CA SER A 20 48.26 0.75 -33.51
C SER A 20 49.09 1.86 -34.13
N GLN A 21 49.66 2.80 -33.35
CA GLN A 21 50.93 3.53 -33.58
C GLN A 21 51.28 4.46 -32.38
N PRO A 22 52.55 4.88 -32.21
CA PRO A 22 53.23 5.02 -30.92
C PRO A 22 53.35 6.45 -30.37
N LEU A 23 53.63 6.54 -29.06
CA LEU A 23 53.92 7.78 -28.31
C LEU A 23 55.34 8.30 -28.56
N PRO A 24 55.56 9.62 -28.68
CA PRO A 24 56.90 10.19 -28.79
C PRO A 24 57.56 10.40 -27.42
N ALA A 25 58.86 10.10 -27.37
CA ALA A 25 59.77 10.47 -26.30
C ALA A 25 60.24 11.92 -26.46
N GLY A 26 60.31 12.65 -25.34
CA GLY A 26 60.89 14.00 -25.28
C GLY A 26 61.28 14.31 -23.84
N ALA A 27 62.58 14.19 -23.56
CA ALA A 27 63.19 14.35 -22.25
C ALA A 27 63.40 15.84 -21.88
N GLY A 28 63.12 16.15 -20.62
CA GLY A 28 63.59 17.36 -19.93
C GLY A 28 63.76 17.02 -18.46
N ALA A 29 64.98 16.69 -18.05
CA ALA A 29 65.33 16.35 -16.67
C ALA A 29 65.87 17.59 -15.93
N THR A 30 65.30 17.86 -14.75
CA THR A 30 65.91 18.61 -13.63
C THR A 30 65.23 18.16 -12.33
N PRO A 31 65.87 18.32 -11.15
CA PRO A 31 66.19 17.17 -10.32
C PRO A 31 65.21 16.90 -9.17
N LEU A 32 65.32 15.65 -8.69
CA LEU A 32 64.66 15.02 -7.56
C LEU A 32 64.95 15.76 -6.24
N ALA A 33 63.93 16.27 -5.54
CA ALA A 33 63.85 16.32 -4.07
C ALA A 33 62.53 16.94 -3.58
N ALA A 34 61.54 16.10 -3.30
CA ALA A 34 60.61 16.32 -2.19
C ALA A 34 59.96 14.97 -1.89
N ALA A 35 60.25 14.42 -0.71
CA ALA A 35 59.57 13.24 -0.19
C ALA A 35 58.07 13.55 -0.06
N SER A 36 57.25 12.95 -0.91
CA SER A 36 55.81 12.94 -0.76
C SER A 36 55.47 12.03 0.42
N ALA A 37 54.98 12.63 1.51
CA ALA A 37 54.34 11.90 2.60
C ALA A 37 53.20 11.02 2.05
N PRO A 38 53.00 9.80 2.56
CA PRO A 38 51.88 8.99 2.14
C PRO A 38 50.58 9.71 2.53
N ALA A 39 49.71 9.94 1.55
CA ALA A 39 48.35 10.40 1.80
C ALA A 39 47.68 9.43 2.77
N ALA A 40 47.25 9.94 3.92
CA ALA A 40 46.50 9.15 4.88
C ALA A 40 45.21 8.68 4.20
N VAL A 41 45.16 7.38 3.92
CA VAL A 41 43.92 6.70 3.53
C VAL A 41 42.96 6.88 4.71
N SER A 42 41.98 7.76 4.54
CA SER A 42 40.92 7.93 5.52
C SER A 42 40.12 6.64 5.52
N THR A 43 40.39 5.78 6.50
CA THR A 43 39.63 4.56 6.73
C THR A 43 38.23 4.99 7.12
N VAL A 44 37.26 4.74 6.23
CA VAL A 44 35.85 4.81 6.59
C VAL A 44 35.66 3.81 7.72
N ALA A 45 35.46 4.30 8.93
CA ALA A 45 35.15 3.46 10.07
C ALA A 45 33.93 2.61 9.71
N PRO A 46 33.96 1.28 9.90
CA PRO A 46 32.79 0.46 9.67
C PRO A 46 31.64 1.02 10.50
N ALA A 47 30.50 1.24 9.85
CA ALA A 47 29.27 1.67 10.52
C ALA A 47 29.07 0.78 11.75
N ALA A 48 29.12 1.38 12.93
CA ALA A 48 28.91 0.67 14.18
C ALA A 48 27.63 -0.15 14.02
N ALA A 49 27.75 -1.47 14.15
CA ALA A 49 26.63 -2.37 14.09
C ALA A 49 25.61 -1.87 15.13
N ALA A 50 24.49 -1.33 14.63
CA ALA A 50 23.41 -0.88 15.48
C ALA A 50 23.02 -2.06 16.37
N SER A 51 23.10 -1.85 17.68
CA SER A 51 22.63 -2.82 18.67
C SER A 51 21.24 -3.32 18.27
N PRO A 52 20.90 -4.60 18.52
CA PRO A 52 19.60 -5.13 18.15
C PRO A 52 18.53 -4.24 18.77
N VAL A 53 17.69 -3.64 17.91
CA VAL A 53 16.62 -2.74 18.30
C VAL A 53 15.58 -3.58 19.06
N THR A 54 15.76 -3.71 20.37
CA THR A 54 14.86 -4.44 21.28
C THR A 54 13.60 -3.63 21.60
N ARG A 55 13.58 -2.32 21.28
CA ARG A 55 12.43 -1.45 21.47
C ARG A 55 11.55 -1.45 20.21
N ALA A 56 10.24 -1.67 20.38
CA ALA A 56 9.29 -1.48 19.29
C ALA A 56 9.46 -0.08 18.67
N PHE A 57 9.49 0.01 17.35
CA PHE A 57 9.63 1.28 16.65
C PHE A 57 8.47 2.21 16.99
N SER A 58 8.77 3.48 17.22
CA SER A 58 7.78 4.54 17.38
C SER A 58 8.09 5.66 16.41
N PRO A 59 7.12 6.13 15.60
CA PRO A 59 7.32 7.29 14.74
C PRO A 59 7.51 8.56 15.60
N PRO A 60 8.08 9.64 15.03
CA PRO A 60 8.16 10.92 15.72
C PRO A 60 6.78 11.42 16.20
N PRO A 61 6.71 12.21 17.30
CA PRO A 61 5.48 12.89 17.69
C PRO A 61 5.12 13.98 16.68
N GLU A 62 3.84 14.28 16.52
CA GLU A 62 3.35 15.32 15.61
C GLU A 62 3.93 16.70 15.92
N THR A 63 4.21 16.98 17.19
CA THR A 63 4.88 18.22 17.64
C THR A 63 6.31 18.36 17.11
N ALA A 64 6.93 17.29 16.62
CA ALA A 64 8.26 17.30 16.01
C ALA A 64 8.24 17.48 14.48
N ILE A 65 7.08 17.75 13.87
CA ILE A 65 7.03 18.18 12.47
C ILE A 65 7.75 19.54 12.37
N PRO A 66 8.77 19.68 11.51
CA PRO A 66 9.55 20.92 11.41
C PRO A 66 8.68 22.10 10.97
N THR A 67 9.17 23.32 11.19
CA THR A 67 8.61 24.52 10.57
C THR A 67 9.12 24.67 9.13
N GLY A 68 8.44 25.49 8.33
CA GLY A 68 8.84 25.79 6.95
C GLY A 68 8.38 24.75 5.93
N PRO A 69 8.83 24.88 4.66
CA PRO A 69 8.20 24.22 3.51
C PRO A 69 8.09 22.70 3.62
N LEU A 70 9.14 22.02 4.11
CA LEU A 70 9.10 20.56 4.32
C LEU A 70 8.06 20.16 5.36
N GLY A 71 7.97 20.92 6.46
CA GLY A 71 6.97 20.72 7.49
C GLY A 71 5.54 20.88 6.97
N ASP A 72 5.32 21.85 6.10
CA ASP A 72 4.00 22.12 5.51
C ASP A 72 3.54 20.97 4.62
N VAL A 73 4.45 20.39 3.81
CA VAL A 73 4.16 19.20 3.00
C VAL A 73 3.88 17.98 3.87
N ILE A 74 4.59 17.80 5.00
CA ILE A 74 4.29 16.73 5.97
C ILE A 74 2.87 16.90 6.55
N ARG A 75 2.50 18.13 6.94
CA ARG A 75 1.14 18.43 7.46
C ARG A 75 0.09 18.19 6.39
N GLN A 76 0.34 18.58 5.13
CA GLN A 76 -0.55 18.32 4.01
C GLN A 76 -0.74 16.81 3.78
N GLY A 77 0.34 16.03 3.82
CA GLY A 77 0.27 14.57 3.70
C GLY A 77 -0.56 13.93 4.80
N ARG A 78 -0.39 14.37 6.05
CA ARG A 78 -1.23 13.94 7.17
C ARG A 78 -2.69 14.34 6.98
N ALA A 79 -2.97 15.56 6.50
CA ALA A 79 -4.32 16.03 6.23
C ALA A 79 -5.02 15.16 5.17
N ILE A 80 -4.36 14.90 4.04
CA ILE A 80 -4.87 13.97 3.01
C ILE A 80 -5.08 12.57 3.59
N PHE A 81 -4.19 12.09 4.46
CA PHE A 81 -4.30 10.76 5.04
C PHE A 81 -5.48 10.62 6.00
N THR A 82 -5.79 11.67 6.76
CA THR A 82 -6.79 11.64 7.83
C THR A 82 -8.17 12.11 7.39
N ASP A 83 -8.25 12.95 6.37
CA ASP A 83 -9.48 13.48 5.76
C ASP A 83 -9.33 13.50 4.23
N THR A 84 -9.22 12.32 3.64
CA THR A 84 -8.97 12.17 2.20
C THR A 84 -10.08 12.82 1.35
N PRO A 85 -11.38 12.71 1.69
CA PRO A 85 -12.46 13.39 0.96
C PRO A 85 -12.31 14.90 0.91
N ALA A 86 -11.85 15.56 1.98
CA ALA A 86 -11.65 17.01 1.98
C ALA A 86 -10.48 17.46 1.10
N HIS A 87 -9.43 16.64 0.98
CA HIS A 87 -8.15 17.07 0.40
C HIS A 87 -7.78 16.43 -0.95
N ALA A 88 -8.47 15.36 -1.35
CA ALA A 88 -8.15 14.60 -2.55
C ALA A 88 -9.40 14.08 -3.30
N LYS A 89 -10.56 14.75 -3.13
CA LYS A 89 -11.86 14.35 -3.70
C LYS A 89 -11.82 13.96 -5.19
N ALA A 90 -11.03 14.67 -5.99
CA ALA A 90 -10.89 14.41 -7.43
C ALA A 90 -10.40 12.99 -7.77
N TYR A 91 -9.80 12.30 -6.81
CA TYR A 91 -9.24 10.95 -6.97
C TYR A 91 -10.08 9.87 -6.29
N LEU A 92 -11.22 10.19 -5.68
CA LEU A 92 -12.03 9.25 -4.92
C LEU A 92 -13.29 8.84 -5.69
N GLY A 93 -13.74 7.60 -5.45
CA GLY A 93 -15.06 7.12 -5.85
C GLY A 93 -15.87 6.57 -4.68
N ASN A 94 -15.48 6.91 -3.46
CA ASN A 94 -16.18 6.68 -2.20
C ASN A 94 -15.79 7.76 -1.16
N ASP A 95 -16.37 7.69 0.04
CA ASP A 95 -16.12 8.67 1.11
C ASP A 95 -15.12 8.19 2.18
N LEU A 96 -14.33 7.15 1.89
CA LEU A 96 -13.33 6.65 2.85
C LEU A 96 -12.15 7.63 3.00
N SER A 97 -11.38 7.45 4.07
CA SER A 97 -10.06 8.05 4.31
C SER A 97 -9.03 6.95 4.59
N CYS A 98 -7.75 7.21 4.30
CA CYS A 98 -6.67 6.25 4.57
C CYS A 98 -6.67 5.81 6.06
N SER A 99 -6.94 6.76 6.96
CA SER A 99 -7.06 6.57 8.40
C SER A 99 -8.14 5.58 8.85
N ASN A 100 -9.13 5.25 8.01
CA ASN A 100 -10.16 4.27 8.35
C ASN A 100 -9.62 2.84 8.47
N CYS A 101 -8.54 2.51 7.75
CA CYS A 101 -7.85 1.22 7.83
C CYS A 101 -6.45 1.33 8.45
N HIS A 102 -5.83 2.50 8.32
CA HIS A 102 -4.51 2.79 8.84
C HIS A 102 -4.63 3.67 10.09
N LEU A 103 -4.93 3.03 11.20
CA LEU A 103 -5.35 3.70 12.44
C LEU A 103 -4.25 4.61 13.04
N ASP A 104 -4.69 5.54 13.88
CA ASP A 104 -3.85 6.57 14.49
C ASP A 104 -3.02 7.35 13.44
N ALA A 105 -3.70 7.82 12.39
CA ALA A 105 -3.07 8.48 11.24
C ALA A 105 -1.90 7.67 10.62
N GLY A 106 -1.99 6.34 10.63
CA GLY A 106 -0.95 5.45 10.11
C GLY A 106 0.22 5.21 11.08
N ARG A 107 0.05 5.54 12.37
CA ARG A 107 1.05 5.31 13.42
C ARG A 107 0.86 3.99 14.15
N ARG A 108 -0.36 3.44 14.16
CA ARG A 108 -0.69 2.25 14.96
C ARG A 108 -0.02 1.00 14.40
N ALA A 109 0.81 0.35 15.23
CA ALA A 109 1.33 -0.99 14.96
C ALA A 109 0.18 -1.99 14.73
N ASN A 110 0.40 -3.00 13.90
CA ASN A 110 -0.58 -4.03 13.54
C ASN A 110 -1.83 -3.50 12.80
N SER A 111 -1.79 -2.25 12.33
CA SER A 111 -2.81 -1.62 11.50
C SER A 111 -2.23 -1.12 10.17
N ALA A 112 -1.26 -1.85 9.62
CA ALA A 112 -0.50 -1.46 8.43
C ALA A 112 0.06 -0.03 8.50
N PRO A 113 0.87 0.31 9.53
CA PRO A 113 1.37 1.67 9.72
C PRO A 113 2.27 2.13 8.57
N LEU A 114 2.27 3.43 8.29
CA LEU A 114 3.09 4.04 7.25
C LEU A 114 4.58 3.84 7.51
N TRP A 115 4.99 3.96 8.77
CA TRP A 115 6.39 3.80 9.16
C TRP A 115 6.94 2.39 8.87
N GLY A 116 6.05 1.40 8.83
CA GLY A 116 6.39 0.02 8.52
C GLY A 116 6.43 -0.28 7.02
N ALA A 117 6.02 0.67 6.17
CA ALA A 117 5.93 0.50 4.74
C ALA A 117 7.01 1.28 3.97
N TRP A 118 7.25 2.56 4.26
CA TRP A 118 8.09 3.42 3.42
C TRP A 118 9.48 2.82 3.13
N GLY A 119 10.22 2.45 4.19
CA GLY A 119 11.61 1.97 4.08
C GLY A 119 11.77 0.57 3.50
N VAL A 120 10.69 -0.15 3.21
CA VAL A 120 10.72 -1.49 2.62
C VAL A 120 10.30 -1.51 1.15
N TYR A 121 9.95 -0.37 0.54
CA TYR A 121 9.78 -0.25 -0.91
C TYR A 121 11.08 0.25 -1.56
N PRO A 122 11.41 -0.16 -2.80
CA PRO A 122 10.57 -0.91 -3.75
C PRO A 122 10.39 -2.41 -3.43
N GLN A 123 9.27 -3.00 -3.86
CA GLN A 123 8.96 -4.44 -3.65
C GLN A 123 8.33 -5.10 -4.87
N TYR A 124 8.72 -6.34 -5.15
CA TYR A 124 7.95 -7.19 -6.06
C TYR A 124 6.57 -7.52 -5.49
N ARG A 125 5.53 -7.37 -6.32
CA ARG A 125 4.14 -7.56 -5.92
C ARG A 125 3.47 -8.56 -6.84
N LYS A 126 3.11 -9.73 -6.30
CA LYS A 126 2.38 -10.77 -7.05
C LYS A 126 1.08 -10.28 -7.69
N LYS A 127 0.40 -9.30 -7.07
CA LYS A 127 -0.88 -8.75 -7.53
C LYS A 127 -0.84 -8.19 -8.97
N ASN A 128 0.29 -7.64 -9.38
CA ASN A 128 0.49 -6.97 -10.68
C ASN A 128 1.77 -7.45 -11.39
N GLY A 129 2.53 -8.36 -10.79
CA GLY A 129 3.66 -9.03 -11.42
C GLY A 129 4.89 -8.16 -11.66
N HIS A 130 5.01 -7.01 -10.97
CA HIS A 130 6.16 -6.12 -11.12
C HIS A 130 6.67 -5.59 -9.79
N VAL A 131 7.85 -4.96 -9.84
CA VAL A 131 8.41 -4.21 -8.72
C VAL A 131 7.70 -2.88 -8.63
N ASN A 132 7.05 -2.62 -7.50
CA ASN A 132 6.40 -1.35 -7.22
C ASN A 132 7.30 -0.42 -6.42
N SER A 133 7.28 0.87 -6.76
CA SER A 133 7.67 1.96 -5.87
C SER A 133 6.65 2.16 -4.74
N PHE A 134 6.99 2.99 -3.76
CA PHE A 134 6.04 3.38 -2.73
C PHE A 134 4.88 4.21 -3.29
N GLY A 135 5.15 5.13 -4.22
CA GLY A 135 4.13 5.91 -4.93
C GLY A 135 3.13 5.05 -5.69
N GLU A 136 3.61 4.02 -6.41
CA GLU A 136 2.70 3.08 -7.09
C GLU A 136 1.86 2.27 -6.09
N ARG A 137 2.41 1.97 -4.90
CA ARG A 137 1.64 1.35 -3.82
C ARG A 137 0.51 2.25 -3.34
N LEU A 138 0.75 3.57 -3.21
CA LEU A 138 -0.24 4.57 -2.86
C LEU A 138 -1.30 4.74 -3.97
N GLN A 139 -0.91 4.79 -5.24
CA GLN A 139 -1.83 4.78 -6.37
C GLN A 139 -2.78 3.57 -6.33
N GLY A 140 -2.26 2.40 -5.96
CA GLY A 140 -3.07 1.22 -5.72
C GLY A 140 -4.13 1.42 -4.62
N CYS A 141 -3.80 2.12 -3.53
CA CYS A 141 -4.80 2.43 -2.50
C CYS A 141 -5.94 3.31 -3.06
N PHE A 142 -5.62 4.36 -3.83
CA PHE A 142 -6.63 5.19 -4.48
C PHE A 142 -7.53 4.38 -5.43
N LYS A 143 -6.93 3.54 -6.27
CA LYS A 143 -7.68 2.72 -7.24
C LYS A 143 -8.60 1.70 -6.57
N TYR A 144 -8.17 1.11 -5.46
CA TYR A 144 -8.88 -0.02 -4.86
C TYR A 144 -9.63 0.36 -3.57
N SER A 145 -8.91 0.79 -2.52
CA SER A 145 -9.54 1.12 -1.24
C SER A 145 -10.43 2.36 -1.34
N MET A 146 -10.01 3.35 -2.12
CA MET A 146 -10.76 4.60 -2.30
C MET A 146 -11.72 4.58 -3.50
N ASN A 147 -11.85 3.42 -4.14
CA ASN A 147 -12.69 3.19 -5.31
C ASN A 147 -12.53 4.25 -6.44
N GLY A 148 -11.33 4.82 -6.56
CA GLY A 148 -11.13 6.03 -7.34
C GLY A 148 -10.09 5.88 -8.44
N LYS A 149 -9.41 6.98 -8.74
CA LYS A 149 -8.37 7.06 -9.78
C LYS A 149 -7.02 7.34 -9.13
N ALA A 150 -5.98 6.71 -9.66
CA ALA A 150 -4.62 6.95 -9.20
C ALA A 150 -4.21 8.40 -9.51
N PRO A 151 -3.76 9.19 -8.52
CA PRO A 151 -3.11 10.47 -8.80
C PRO A 151 -1.78 10.25 -9.54
N PRO A 152 -1.31 11.20 -10.37
CA PRO A 152 0.03 11.15 -10.97
C PRO A 152 1.13 10.99 -9.90
N LEU A 153 2.21 10.28 -10.23
CA LEU A 153 3.31 9.98 -9.29
C LEU A 153 3.99 11.24 -8.74
N ASP A 154 4.07 12.29 -9.56
CA ASP A 154 4.65 13.60 -9.25
C ASP A 154 3.62 14.63 -8.77
N SER A 155 2.34 14.23 -8.61
CA SER A 155 1.31 15.14 -8.11
C SER A 155 1.59 15.58 -6.67
N ALA A 156 1.21 16.82 -6.34
CA ALA A 156 1.32 17.34 -4.98
C ALA A 156 0.67 16.42 -3.93
N THR A 157 -0.44 15.76 -4.29
CA THR A 157 -1.14 14.79 -3.43
C THR A 157 -0.25 13.59 -3.07
N LEU A 158 0.40 12.95 -4.06
CA LEU A 158 1.27 11.82 -3.77
C LEU A 158 2.58 12.23 -3.13
N VAL A 159 3.21 13.32 -3.60
CA VAL A 159 4.42 13.85 -2.96
C VAL A 159 4.18 14.13 -1.48
N ALA A 160 3.04 14.72 -1.11
CA ALA A 160 2.69 14.98 0.29
C ALA A 160 2.53 13.68 1.10
N LEU A 161 1.81 12.68 0.56
CA LEU A 161 1.62 11.38 1.22
C LEU A 161 2.94 10.61 1.38
N GLU A 162 3.81 10.62 0.37
CA GLU A 162 5.13 10.01 0.42
C GLU A 162 6.02 10.71 1.46
N THR A 163 6.00 12.04 1.49
CA THR A 163 6.76 12.85 2.45
C THR A 163 6.29 12.59 3.88
N TYR A 164 4.98 12.47 4.10
CA TYR A 164 4.43 12.11 5.41
C TYR A 164 4.88 10.70 5.84
N ALA A 165 4.81 9.71 4.94
CA ALA A 165 5.26 8.35 5.23
C ALA A 165 6.77 8.27 5.50
N TRP A 166 7.59 9.02 4.76
CA TRP A 166 9.02 9.16 4.99
C TRP A 166 9.32 9.72 6.39
N TRP A 167 8.67 10.83 6.76
CA TRP A 167 8.84 11.46 8.08
C TRP A 167 8.44 10.50 9.21
N MET A 168 7.34 9.76 9.02
CA MET A 168 6.89 8.71 9.94
C MET A 168 7.94 7.59 10.13
N SER A 169 8.75 7.30 9.12
CA SER A 169 9.83 6.31 9.15
C SER A 169 11.17 6.84 9.66
N LYS A 170 11.27 8.07 10.18
CA LYS A 170 12.54 8.63 10.65
C LYS A 170 13.19 7.73 11.72
N GLY A 171 14.42 7.30 11.46
CA GLY A 171 15.18 6.39 12.32
C GLY A 171 14.90 4.90 12.10
N ALA A 172 13.96 4.54 11.21
CA ALA A 172 13.76 3.15 10.81
C ALA A 172 14.90 2.68 9.87
N PRO A 173 15.41 1.45 10.03
CA PRO A 173 16.32 0.86 9.07
C PRO A 173 15.64 0.62 7.72
N VAL A 174 16.35 0.94 6.63
CA VAL A 174 15.91 0.66 5.25
C VAL A 174 16.07 -0.84 4.95
N GLY A 175 15.12 -1.41 4.21
CA GLY A 175 15.14 -2.82 3.80
C GLY A 175 14.78 -3.82 4.89
N VAL A 176 14.49 -3.36 6.11
CA VAL A 176 14.16 -4.24 7.25
C VAL A 176 12.67 -4.16 7.57
N LYS A 177 12.01 -5.32 7.59
CA LYS A 177 10.62 -5.43 8.02
C LYS A 177 10.54 -5.37 9.55
N LEU A 178 10.07 -4.23 10.07
CA LEU A 178 9.91 -4.01 11.50
C LEU A 178 8.72 -4.80 12.09
N LYS A 179 8.82 -5.14 13.38
CA LYS A 179 7.70 -5.70 14.15
C LYS A 179 6.55 -4.68 14.20
N GLY A 180 5.33 -5.12 13.95
CA GLY A 180 4.15 -4.25 13.89
C GLY A 180 3.78 -3.74 12.50
N THR A 181 4.58 -4.05 11.47
CA THR A 181 4.23 -3.78 10.06
C THR A 181 3.08 -4.67 9.60
N GLY A 182 2.11 -4.08 8.89
CA GLY A 182 0.98 -4.81 8.29
C GLY A 182 -0.08 -5.21 9.33
N TYR A 183 -0.81 -6.29 9.04
CA TYR A 183 -1.72 -6.97 9.98
C TYR A 183 -1.09 -8.28 10.47
N PRO A 184 -1.29 -8.68 11.73
CA PRO A 184 -0.67 -9.86 12.30
C PRO A 184 -1.36 -11.13 11.78
N LYS A 185 -0.67 -11.85 10.89
CA LYS A 185 -1.19 -13.08 10.25
C LYS A 185 -0.42 -14.35 10.61
N GLN A 186 0.73 -14.21 11.25
CA GLN A 186 1.61 -15.35 11.54
C GLN A 186 0.96 -16.24 12.60
N GLY A 187 0.71 -17.50 12.25
CA GLY A 187 0.03 -18.46 13.12
C GLY A 187 -1.47 -18.20 13.33
N PHE A 188 -2.03 -17.13 12.76
CA PHE A 188 -3.43 -16.76 12.94
C PHE A 188 -4.32 -17.54 11.96
N ARG A 189 -5.11 -18.48 12.48
CA ARG A 189 -6.01 -19.35 11.71
C ARG A 189 -7.29 -19.60 12.52
N PRO A 190 -8.45 -19.75 11.86
CA PRO A 190 -9.66 -20.06 12.59
C PRO A 190 -9.66 -21.54 13.00
N PRO A 191 -10.14 -21.87 14.22
CA PRO A 191 -10.34 -23.25 14.65
C PRO A 191 -11.26 -24.08 13.74
N GLN A 192 -12.24 -23.43 13.10
CA GLN A 192 -13.21 -24.01 12.17
C GLN A 192 -13.36 -23.12 10.92
N PRO A 193 -13.85 -23.65 9.78
CA PRO A 193 -14.13 -22.82 8.62
C PRO A 193 -15.00 -21.59 8.96
N PRO A 194 -14.66 -20.38 8.46
CA PRO A 194 -15.44 -19.18 8.70
C PRO A 194 -16.90 -19.37 8.25
N ASP A 195 -17.84 -18.87 9.05
CA ASP A 195 -19.28 -19.06 8.81
C ASP A 195 -20.04 -17.73 8.79
N TYR A 196 -20.98 -17.61 7.84
CA TYR A 196 -21.78 -16.40 7.66
C TYR A 196 -22.68 -16.10 8.87
N ALA A 197 -23.41 -17.11 9.38
CA ALA A 197 -24.41 -16.91 10.43
C ALA A 197 -23.75 -16.60 11.79
N ARG A 198 -22.63 -17.27 12.11
CA ARG A 198 -21.82 -16.92 13.28
C ARG A 198 -21.25 -15.51 13.13
N GLY A 199 -20.78 -15.15 11.94
CA GLY A 199 -20.26 -13.83 11.65
C GLY A 199 -21.29 -12.72 11.81
N GLU A 200 -22.52 -12.96 11.36
CA GLU A 200 -23.65 -12.04 11.55
C GLU A 200 -23.94 -11.82 13.04
N ALA A 201 -23.93 -12.89 13.85
CA ALA A 201 -24.14 -12.79 15.29
C ALA A 201 -23.05 -11.94 15.97
N VAL A 202 -21.78 -12.15 15.59
CA VAL A 202 -20.66 -11.32 16.08
C VAL A 202 -20.82 -9.86 15.64
N PHE A 203 -21.21 -9.62 14.38
CA PHE A 203 -21.42 -8.28 13.83
C PHE A 203 -22.51 -7.52 14.61
N LYS A 204 -23.68 -8.13 14.80
CA LYS A 204 -24.80 -7.53 15.55
C LYS A 204 -24.40 -7.19 16.98
N LYS A 205 -23.63 -8.07 17.63
CA LYS A 205 -23.19 -7.90 19.03
C LYS A 205 -22.11 -6.84 19.20
N SER A 206 -21.15 -6.76 18.27
CA SER A 206 -19.86 -6.09 18.52
C SER A 206 -19.52 -4.97 17.53
N CYS A 207 -20.25 -4.85 16.42
CA CYS A 207 -19.87 -3.97 15.30
C CYS A 207 -21.00 -3.02 14.88
N ALA A 208 -22.24 -3.49 14.84
CA ALA A 208 -23.40 -2.77 14.28
C ALA A 208 -23.68 -1.43 14.98
N LEU A 209 -23.36 -1.30 16.27
CA LEU A 209 -23.52 -0.04 17.01
C LEU A 209 -22.77 1.14 16.37
N CYS A 210 -21.58 0.87 15.82
CA CYS A 210 -20.74 1.89 15.19
C CYS A 210 -20.87 1.87 13.67
N HIS A 211 -20.87 0.69 13.05
CA HIS A 211 -20.87 0.56 11.60
C HIS A 211 -22.27 0.51 10.97
N GLY A 212 -23.33 0.62 11.77
CA GLY A 212 -24.71 0.50 11.31
C GLY A 212 -25.15 -0.96 11.17
N SER A 213 -26.46 -1.20 11.23
CA SER A 213 -27.03 -2.55 11.11
C SER A 213 -26.82 -3.18 9.74
N ASP A 214 -26.62 -2.36 8.71
CA ASP A 214 -26.34 -2.78 7.32
C ASP A 214 -24.94 -2.32 6.88
N GLY A 215 -24.01 -2.16 7.83
CA GLY A 215 -22.60 -1.85 7.54
C GLY A 215 -22.37 -0.52 6.81
N GLN A 216 -23.37 0.36 6.73
CA GLN A 216 -23.35 1.61 5.98
C GLN A 216 -22.47 2.70 6.63
N GLY A 217 -21.93 2.43 7.81
CA GLY A 217 -21.14 3.39 8.58
C GLY A 217 -21.98 4.50 9.19
N GLN A 218 -21.30 5.54 9.68
CA GLN A 218 -21.90 6.76 10.22
C GLN A 218 -21.08 7.96 9.81
N GLN A 219 -21.78 9.05 9.49
CA GLN A 219 -21.18 10.33 9.12
C GLN A 219 -21.56 11.43 10.09
N VAL A 220 -20.62 12.35 10.34
CA VAL A 220 -20.87 13.61 11.05
C VAL A 220 -20.30 14.74 10.21
N ALA A 221 -21.14 15.72 9.87
CA ALA A 221 -20.78 16.85 9.00
C ALA A 221 -20.11 16.40 7.67
N GLY A 222 -20.66 15.36 7.03
CA GLY A 222 -20.16 14.83 5.76
C GLY A 222 -18.84 14.05 5.86
N ARG A 223 -18.37 13.73 7.07
CA ARG A 223 -17.16 12.92 7.28
C ARG A 223 -17.50 11.60 7.95
N ASN A 224 -16.95 10.51 7.43
CA ASN A 224 -17.09 9.18 8.02
C ASN A 224 -16.41 9.14 9.40
N VAL A 225 -17.21 9.07 10.47
CA VAL A 225 -16.71 8.80 11.82
C VAL A 225 -16.57 7.30 12.07
N PHE A 226 -17.46 6.51 11.45
CA PHE A 226 -17.33 5.07 11.32
C PHE A 226 -17.48 4.70 9.84
N PRO A 227 -16.49 4.06 9.23
CA PRO A 227 -16.52 3.81 7.79
C PRO A 227 -17.58 2.79 7.39
N PRO A 228 -18.17 2.91 6.19
CA PRO A 228 -18.94 1.84 5.58
C PRO A 228 -18.07 0.61 5.31
N LEU A 229 -18.53 -0.56 5.73
CA LEU A 229 -17.81 -1.83 5.62
C LEU A 229 -18.10 -2.57 4.30
N TRP A 230 -19.29 -2.36 3.75
CA TRP A 230 -19.74 -2.84 2.44
C TRP A 230 -20.70 -1.83 1.80
N GLY A 231 -21.31 -2.20 0.68
CA GLY A 231 -22.18 -1.32 -0.09
C GLY A 231 -21.40 -0.31 -0.95
N PRO A 232 -22.12 0.57 -1.66
CA PRO A 232 -21.55 1.41 -2.74
C PRO A 232 -20.50 2.43 -2.25
N GLN A 233 -20.54 2.79 -0.96
CA GLN A 233 -19.61 3.76 -0.36
C GLN A 233 -18.39 3.11 0.31
N SER A 234 -18.24 1.79 0.24
CA SER A 234 -17.08 1.10 0.83
C SER A 234 -15.93 0.92 -0.17
N PHE A 235 -14.90 0.19 0.24
CA PHE A 235 -13.80 -0.23 -0.61
C PHE A 235 -14.29 -1.22 -1.67
N ASN A 236 -13.65 -1.23 -2.85
CA ASN A 236 -14.08 -2.09 -3.96
C ASN A 236 -13.52 -3.52 -3.87
N TRP A 237 -14.02 -4.40 -4.75
CA TRP A 237 -13.62 -5.80 -4.85
C TRP A 237 -12.14 -6.01 -5.23
N GLY A 238 -11.39 -4.96 -5.61
CA GLY A 238 -9.95 -5.04 -5.80
C GLY A 238 -9.12 -4.68 -4.55
N ALA A 239 -9.73 -4.17 -3.48
CA ALA A 239 -9.01 -3.66 -2.30
C ALA A 239 -8.59 -4.78 -1.37
N GLY A 240 -7.36 -4.76 -0.85
CA GLY A 240 -6.86 -5.87 -0.02
C GLY A 240 -7.70 -6.23 1.21
N MET A 241 -8.53 -5.30 1.71
CA MET A 241 -9.43 -5.55 2.83
C MET A 241 -10.55 -6.55 2.52
N HIS A 242 -10.87 -6.81 1.24
CA HIS A 242 -11.86 -7.83 0.85
C HIS A 242 -11.37 -9.29 0.95
N GLN A 243 -10.10 -9.47 1.33
CA GLN A 243 -9.52 -10.79 1.53
C GLN A 243 -9.72 -11.19 2.99
N LEU A 244 -10.33 -12.35 3.21
CA LEU A 244 -10.71 -12.83 4.55
C LEU A 244 -9.56 -12.79 5.55
N ASP A 245 -8.35 -13.17 5.12
CA ASP A 245 -7.18 -13.17 6.00
C ASP A 245 -6.71 -11.75 6.40
N ASN A 246 -6.85 -10.75 5.51
CA ASN A 246 -6.56 -9.35 5.81
C ASN A 246 -7.63 -8.78 6.74
N ALA A 247 -8.91 -8.98 6.40
CA ALA A 247 -10.04 -8.53 7.21
C ALA A 247 -9.97 -9.12 8.62
N ALA A 248 -9.88 -10.44 8.75
CA ALA A 248 -9.83 -11.12 10.04
C ALA A 248 -8.63 -10.66 10.90
N ALA A 249 -7.45 -10.50 10.30
CA ALA A 249 -6.26 -10.05 11.02
C ALA A 249 -6.36 -8.58 11.46
N PHE A 250 -6.94 -7.72 10.62
CA PHE A 250 -7.22 -6.33 10.99
C PHE A 250 -8.24 -6.26 12.14
N ILE A 251 -9.33 -7.00 12.02
CA ILE A 251 -10.42 -7.07 13.00
C ILE A 251 -9.89 -7.60 14.32
N LYS A 252 -9.19 -8.75 14.33
CA LYS A 252 -8.60 -9.33 15.54
C LYS A 252 -7.72 -8.31 16.28
N ALA A 253 -6.82 -7.63 15.58
CA ALA A 253 -5.84 -6.75 16.22
C ALA A 253 -6.41 -5.36 16.61
N ASN A 254 -7.49 -4.92 15.99
CA ASN A 254 -7.91 -3.50 16.08
C ASN A 254 -9.39 -3.27 16.38
N MET A 255 -10.23 -4.30 16.27
CA MET A 255 -11.67 -4.18 16.47
C MET A 255 -12.19 -5.10 17.59
N PRO A 256 -13.25 -4.70 18.32
CA PRO A 256 -13.89 -3.38 18.30
C PRO A 256 -12.90 -2.24 18.64
N PHE A 257 -13.18 -1.02 18.18
CA PHE A 257 -12.23 0.09 18.29
C PHE A 257 -11.76 0.29 19.74
N SER A 258 -10.45 0.50 19.93
CA SER A 258 -9.77 0.56 21.24
C SER A 258 -9.82 -0.71 22.09
N ARG A 259 -10.40 -1.81 21.57
CA ARG A 259 -10.58 -3.11 22.23
C ARG A 259 -10.09 -4.26 21.34
N GLY A 260 -8.99 -4.05 20.63
CA GLY A 260 -8.31 -5.10 19.88
C GLY A 260 -7.98 -6.31 20.75
N ASP A 261 -7.85 -7.46 20.11
CA ASP A 261 -7.60 -8.79 20.68
C ASP A 261 -8.72 -9.36 21.57
N THR A 262 -9.83 -8.64 21.75
CA THR A 262 -10.97 -9.11 22.59
C THR A 262 -11.88 -10.14 21.92
N LEU A 263 -11.96 -10.15 20.59
CA LEU A 263 -12.65 -11.22 19.85
C LEU A 263 -11.80 -12.49 19.87
N SER A 264 -12.46 -13.66 19.92
CA SER A 264 -11.74 -14.91 19.67
C SER A 264 -11.23 -14.95 18.23
N ASP A 265 -10.27 -15.83 17.95
CA ASP A 265 -9.78 -16.02 16.57
C ASP A 265 -10.93 -16.44 15.67
N GLN A 266 -11.80 -17.35 16.14
CA GLN A 266 -12.98 -17.78 15.39
C GLN A 266 -13.92 -16.61 15.10
N ASP A 267 -14.24 -15.78 16.09
CA ASP A 267 -15.15 -14.63 15.91
C ASP A 267 -14.60 -13.63 14.90
N ALA A 268 -13.29 -13.38 14.92
CA ALA A 268 -12.64 -12.45 13.99
C ALA A 268 -12.70 -12.94 12.53
N TRP A 269 -12.57 -14.25 12.31
CA TRP A 269 -12.72 -14.86 10.99
C TRP A 269 -14.17 -14.93 10.53
N ASP A 270 -15.08 -15.30 11.42
CA ASP A 270 -16.52 -15.38 11.13
C ASP A 270 -17.07 -13.99 10.76
N VAL A 271 -16.75 -12.95 11.54
CA VAL A 271 -17.22 -11.59 11.23
C VAL A 271 -16.56 -11.01 9.97
N ALA A 272 -15.33 -11.42 9.65
CA ALA A 272 -14.70 -11.10 8.36
C ALA A 272 -15.44 -11.76 7.18
N MET A 273 -15.82 -13.04 7.33
CA MET A 273 -16.66 -13.76 6.36
C MET A 273 -17.99 -13.05 6.14
N PHE A 274 -18.67 -12.65 7.23
CA PHE A 274 -19.91 -11.90 7.12
C PHE A 274 -19.69 -10.55 6.42
N MET A 275 -18.69 -9.76 6.81
CA MET A 275 -18.39 -8.46 6.19
C MET A 275 -18.09 -8.56 4.69
N ASP A 276 -17.24 -9.52 4.29
CA ASP A 276 -16.81 -9.67 2.90
C ASP A 276 -17.81 -10.46 2.04
N ALA A 277 -18.87 -11.02 2.63
CA ALA A 277 -19.98 -11.67 1.92
C ALA A 277 -21.07 -10.69 1.45
N HIS A 278 -20.82 -9.39 1.50
CA HIS A 278 -21.73 -8.35 1.01
C HIS A 278 -21.18 -7.68 -0.26
N GLU A 279 -22.08 -7.22 -1.12
CA GLU A 279 -21.67 -6.51 -2.33
C GLU A 279 -21.01 -5.16 -2.03
N ARG A 280 -20.14 -4.78 -2.96
CA ARG A 280 -19.33 -3.55 -2.92
C ARG A 280 -18.99 -3.15 -4.35
N PRO A 281 -18.40 -1.96 -4.59
CA PRO A 281 -18.07 -1.55 -5.94
C PRO A 281 -17.19 -2.58 -6.67
N GLN A 282 -17.43 -2.74 -7.96
CA GLN A 282 -16.79 -3.73 -8.81
C GLN A 282 -15.26 -3.58 -8.83
N ASP A 283 -14.53 -4.67 -9.06
CA ASP A 283 -13.08 -4.62 -9.26
C ASP A 283 -12.77 -3.77 -10.50
N PRO A 284 -11.91 -2.73 -10.41
CA PRO A 284 -11.49 -1.93 -11.56
C PRO A 284 -10.79 -2.73 -12.67
N ARG A 285 -10.48 -4.01 -12.42
CA ARG A 285 -9.89 -4.97 -13.36
C ARG A 285 -10.92 -5.95 -13.92
N TYR A 286 -12.22 -5.68 -13.76
CA TYR A 286 -13.30 -6.53 -14.27
C TYR A 286 -13.06 -6.94 -15.72
N ALA A 287 -13.05 -8.25 -15.96
CA ALA A 287 -12.67 -8.88 -17.21
C ALA A 287 -13.87 -9.23 -18.11
N GLY A 288 -14.97 -8.49 -17.97
CA GLY A 288 -16.21 -8.70 -18.74
C GLY A 288 -17.18 -9.72 -18.15
N SER A 289 -16.72 -10.60 -17.26
CA SER A 289 -17.59 -11.50 -16.47
C SER A 289 -17.03 -11.76 -15.08
N VAL A 290 -17.90 -12.13 -14.13
CA VAL A 290 -17.51 -12.49 -12.76
C VAL A 290 -16.56 -13.69 -12.77
N SER A 291 -16.90 -14.75 -13.52
CA SER A 291 -16.07 -15.96 -13.63
C SER A 291 -14.66 -15.66 -14.18
N ALA A 292 -14.57 -14.88 -15.26
CA ALA A 292 -13.28 -14.51 -15.85
C ALA A 292 -12.45 -13.64 -14.89
N THR A 293 -13.10 -12.70 -14.18
CA THR A 293 -12.45 -11.85 -13.19
C THR A 293 -11.96 -12.66 -12.00
N ARG A 294 -12.76 -13.64 -11.53
CA ARG A 294 -12.36 -14.55 -10.44
C ARG A 294 -11.13 -15.35 -10.83
N LYS A 295 -11.20 -16.07 -11.95
CA LYS A 295 -10.09 -16.89 -12.45
C LYS A 295 -8.78 -16.10 -12.57
N LYS A 296 -8.86 -14.82 -12.95
CA LYS A 296 -7.67 -14.00 -13.19
C LYS A 296 -7.13 -13.30 -11.94
N TYR A 297 -7.98 -12.86 -11.03
CA TYR A 297 -7.57 -11.95 -9.94
C TYR A 297 -7.96 -12.39 -8.53
N HIS A 298 -8.86 -13.36 -8.40
CA HIS A 298 -9.48 -13.76 -7.14
C HIS A 298 -9.51 -15.28 -6.92
N ASP A 299 -8.71 -16.04 -7.67
CA ASP A 299 -8.64 -17.50 -7.55
C ASP A 299 -7.83 -17.89 -6.30
N SER A 300 -8.47 -17.69 -5.15
CA SER A 300 -7.92 -17.88 -3.82
C SER A 300 -9.05 -18.22 -2.84
N PRO A 301 -8.83 -19.11 -1.87
CA PRO A 301 -9.80 -19.36 -0.80
C PRO A 301 -10.04 -18.13 0.09
N MET A 302 -9.16 -17.13 0.04
CA MET A 302 -9.30 -15.90 0.81
C MET A 302 -10.19 -14.85 0.13
N SER A 303 -10.69 -15.12 -1.09
CA SER A 303 -11.59 -14.22 -1.81
C SER A 303 -12.96 -14.86 -2.05
N LEU A 304 -14.01 -14.18 -1.60
CA LEU A 304 -15.40 -14.53 -1.87
C LEU A 304 -15.89 -14.03 -3.24
N TYR A 305 -15.10 -13.22 -3.95
CA TYR A 305 -15.50 -12.69 -5.27
C TYR A 305 -15.79 -13.84 -6.25
N GLY A 306 -17.01 -13.93 -6.79
CA GLY A 306 -17.43 -15.00 -7.69
C GLY A 306 -17.70 -16.34 -7.03
N THR A 307 -17.97 -16.36 -5.71
CA THR A 307 -18.59 -17.50 -5.02
C THR A 307 -20.04 -17.19 -4.67
N GLU A 308 -20.86 -18.22 -4.53
CA GLU A 308 -22.20 -18.08 -3.98
C GLU A 308 -22.16 -18.08 -2.45
N VAL A 309 -22.79 -17.08 -1.83
CA VAL A 309 -23.02 -17.02 -0.39
C VAL A 309 -24.49 -16.66 -0.19
N ASN A 310 -25.21 -17.46 0.59
CA ASN A 310 -26.66 -17.30 0.83
C ASN A 310 -27.50 -17.16 -0.45
N GLY A 311 -27.16 -17.93 -1.49
CA GLY A 311 -27.87 -17.91 -2.77
C GLY A 311 -27.57 -16.70 -3.66
N HIS A 312 -26.61 -15.85 -3.29
CA HIS A 312 -26.17 -14.71 -4.09
C HIS A 312 -24.75 -14.92 -4.61
N LEU A 313 -24.55 -14.74 -5.92
CA LEU A 313 -23.23 -14.78 -6.55
C LEU A 313 -22.53 -13.43 -6.36
N LEU A 314 -21.46 -13.44 -5.57
CA LEU A 314 -20.72 -12.22 -5.22
C LEU A 314 -19.88 -11.66 -6.37
N GLY A 315 -19.69 -10.35 -6.38
CA GLY A 315 -18.97 -9.65 -7.43
C GLY A 315 -19.84 -9.38 -8.66
N THR A 316 -21.14 -9.61 -8.56
CA THR A 316 -22.10 -9.16 -9.57
C THR A 316 -22.35 -7.66 -9.36
N PRO A 317 -22.56 -6.88 -10.43
CA PRO A 317 -23.06 -5.52 -10.25
C PRO A 317 -24.35 -5.62 -9.44
N ALA A 318 -24.43 -4.98 -8.27
CA ALA A 318 -25.72 -4.72 -7.65
C ALA A 318 -26.60 -4.09 -8.73
N ASP A 319 -27.77 -4.69 -8.99
CA ASP A 319 -28.66 -4.31 -10.07
C ASP A 319 -28.61 -2.78 -10.25
N ARG A 320 -28.01 -2.33 -11.36
CA ARG A 320 -28.11 -0.91 -11.69
C ARG A 320 -29.60 -0.67 -11.90
N PRO A 321 -30.24 0.28 -11.19
CA PRO A 321 -31.46 0.83 -11.73
C PRO A 321 -31.21 1.38 -13.15
#